data_AF-A0A350IQ21-F1
#
_entry.id   AF-A0A350IQ21-F1
#
_cell.length_a   1.000
_cell.length_b   1.000
_cell.length_c   1.000
_cell.angle_alpha   90.00
_cell.angle_beta   90.00
_cell.angle_gamma   90.00
#
_symmetry.space_group_name_H-M   'P 1'
#
loop_
_entity.id
_entity.type
_entity.pdbx_description
1 polymer ?
#
loop_
_entity_poly.entity_id
_entity_poly.type
_entity_poly.pdbx_seq_one_letter_code
_entity_poly.pdbx_strand_id
1 'polypeptide(L)'
;ELYEAARVDGAGWLSQLRTITVPLLTPILLLLGVLSVIWDFNVYNQVAVLQNVGGISNQTTIFGVWAYDVGFVGNNYGAGAAVTMLGVLLLCIVTGAAVRMMVRGTRT
;
A
#
# COMPACT_ATOMS: atom_id res chain seq x y z
N GLU A 1 -9.23 -13.83 -29.64
CA GLU A 1 -10.50 -14.43 -29.16
C GLU A 1 -11.33 -13.52 -28.24
N LEU A 2 -11.04 -13.34 -26.94
CA LEU A 2 -11.90 -12.53 -26.04
C LEU A 2 -12.11 -11.07 -26.50
N TYR A 3 -11.04 -10.39 -26.95
CA TYR A 3 -11.15 -9.04 -27.50
C TYR A 3 -11.80 -8.98 -28.88
N GLU A 4 -11.64 -10.03 -29.70
CA GLU A 4 -12.27 -10.10 -31.03
C GLU A 4 -13.76 -10.36 -30.91
N ALA A 5 -14.18 -11.26 -30.02
CA ALA A 5 -15.58 -11.48 -29.68
C ALA A 5 -16.23 -10.19 -29.15
N ALA A 6 -15.57 -9.49 -28.21
CA ALA A 6 -16.07 -8.22 -27.71
C ALA A 6 -16.16 -7.11 -28.77
N ARG A 7 -15.28 -7.13 -29.79
CA ARG A 7 -15.37 -6.22 -30.94
C ARG A 7 -16.52 -6.59 -31.88
N VAL A 8 -16.79 -7.88 -32.07
CA VAL A 8 -17.95 -8.36 -32.85
C VAL A 8 -19.26 -7.98 -32.13
N ASP A 9 -19.29 -8.01 -30.80
CA ASP A 9 -20.43 -7.58 -29.97
C ASP A 9 -20.54 -6.05 -29.80
N GLY A 10 -19.70 -5.27 -30.50
CA GLY A 10 -19.76 -3.79 -30.48
C GLY A 10 -19.29 -3.15 -29.16
N ALA A 11 -18.59 -3.88 -28.28
CA ALA A 11 -18.08 -3.32 -27.03
C ALA A 11 -16.98 -2.28 -27.30
N GLY A 12 -17.17 -1.05 -26.82
CA GLY A 12 -16.16 0.01 -26.90
C GLY A 12 -14.92 -0.25 -26.04
N TRP A 13 -13.83 0.50 -26.29
CA TRP A 13 -12.53 0.33 -25.61
C TRP A 13 -12.64 0.35 -24.07
N LEU A 14 -13.44 1.26 -23.51
CA LEU A 14 -13.63 1.38 -22.06
C LEU A 14 -14.33 0.14 -21.46
N SER A 15 -15.23 -0.48 -22.22
CA SER A 15 -15.92 -1.72 -21.84
C SER A 15 -14.96 -2.90 -21.87
N GLN A 16 -14.14 -3.01 -22.92
CA GLN A 16 -13.11 -4.05 -23.02
C GLN A 16 -12.08 -3.94 -21.89
N LEU A 17 -11.66 -2.71 -21.54
CA LEU A 17 -10.74 -2.46 -20.43
C LEU A 17 -11.29 -2.99 -19.11
N ARG A 18 -12.51 -2.58 -18.73
CA ARG A 18 -13.10 -2.91 -17.42
C ARG A 18 -13.57 -4.35 -17.30
N THR A 19 -14.03 -4.95 -18.40
CA THR A 19 -14.66 -6.27 -18.37
C THR A 19 -13.69 -7.40 -18.74
N ILE A 20 -12.63 -7.11 -19.51
CA ILE A 20 -11.67 -8.12 -19.94
C ILE A 20 -10.30 -7.85 -19.32
N THR A 21 -9.70 -6.68 -19.58
CA THR A 21 -8.31 -6.40 -19.14
C THR A 21 -8.17 -6.39 -17.62
N VAL A 22 -9.00 -5.60 -16.93
CA VAL A 22 -8.89 -5.40 -15.47
C VAL A 22 -9.13 -6.70 -14.68
N PRO A 23 -10.16 -7.50 -14.97
CA PRO A 23 -10.38 -8.78 -14.30
C PRO A 23 -9.24 -9.76 -14.54
N LEU A 24 -8.72 -9.84 -15.77
CA LEU A 24 -7.60 -10.71 -16.12
C LEU A 24 -6.32 -10.33 -15.35
N LEU A 25 -6.08 -9.04 -15.15
CA LEU A 25 -4.93 -8.52 -14.41
C LEU A 25 -5.14 -8.45 -12.89
N THR A 26 -6.37 -8.66 -12.39
CA THR A 26 -6.71 -8.51 -10.97
C THR A 26 -5.76 -9.26 -10.03
N PRO A 27 -5.34 -10.52 -10.29
CA PRO A 27 -4.41 -11.22 -9.39
C PRO A 27 -3.06 -10.51 -9.26
N ILE A 28 -2.52 -9.97 -10.36
CA ILE A 28 -1.25 -9.25 -10.37
C ILE A 28 -1.42 -7.86 -9.74
N LEU A 29 -2.51 -7.16 -10.05
CA LEU A 29 -2.80 -5.85 -9.47
C LEU A 29 -2.97 -5.93 -7.94
N LEU A 30 -3.59 -7.00 -7.43
CA LEU A 30 -3.69 -7.23 -5.99
C LEU A 30 -2.32 -7.49 -5.36
N LEU A 31 -1.49 -8.33 -5.97
CA LEU A 31 -0.13 -8.57 -5.49
C LEU A 31 0.69 -7.28 -5.44
N LEU A 32 0.67 -6.51 -6.53
CA LEU A 32 1.37 -5.23 -6.61
C LEU A 32 0.81 -4.23 -5.60
N GLY A 33 -0.51 -4.17 -5.42
CA GLY A 33 -1.14 -3.30 -4.42
C GLY A 33 -0.70 -3.63 -3.00
N VAL A 34 -0.60 -4.91 -2.64
CA VAL A 34 -0.07 -5.33 -1.33
C VAL A 34 1.38 -4.87 -1.16
N LEU A 35 2.22 -5.10 -2.17
CA LEU A 35 3.61 -4.70 -2.13
C LEU A 35 3.78 -3.18 -2.02
N SER A 36 2.98 -2.41 -2.78
CA SER A 36 2.95 -0.95 -2.71
C SER A 36 2.57 -0.47 -1.32
N VAL A 37 1.53 -1.03 -0.68
CA VAL A 37 1.15 -0.66 0.69
C VAL A 37 2.30 -0.89 1.68
N ILE A 38 3.04 -2.00 1.55
CA ILE A 38 4.20 -2.29 2.40
C ILE A 38 5.31 -1.27 2.19
N TRP A 39 5.60 -0.92 0.94
CA TRP A 39 6.65 0.05 0.59
C TRP A 39 6.28 1.47 1.05
N ASP A 40 5.04 1.90 0.79
CA ASP A 40 4.54 3.21 1.16
C ASP A 40 4.47 3.38 2.69
N PHE A 41 4.14 2.32 3.44
CA PHE A 41 4.18 2.38 4.90
C PHE A 41 5.61 2.59 5.45
N ASN A 42 6.64 2.14 4.71
CA ASN A 42 8.04 2.24 5.09
C ASN A 42 8.75 3.47 4.50
N VAL A 43 8.01 4.47 3.99
CA VAL A 43 8.54 5.69 3.35
C VAL A 43 9.14 6.72 4.32
N TYR A 44 9.80 6.26 5.38
CA TYR A 44 10.42 7.10 6.41
C TYR A 44 11.44 8.07 5.82
N ASN A 45 12.44 7.56 5.09
CA ASN A 45 13.60 8.35 4.67
C ASN A 45 13.17 9.50 3.75
N GLN A 46 12.31 9.22 2.77
CA GLN A 46 11.84 10.22 1.83
C GLN A 46 11.05 11.34 2.53
N VAL A 47 10.15 11.01 3.47
CA VAL A 47 9.39 12.02 4.21
C VAL A 47 10.29 12.81 5.14
N ALA A 48 11.19 12.16 5.88
CA ALA A 48 12.14 12.82 6.77
C ALA A 48 13.04 13.81 6.00
N VAL A 49 13.57 13.42 4.85
CA VAL A 49 14.39 14.31 4.01
C VAL A 49 13.57 15.50 3.50
N LEU A 50 12.34 15.28 3.02
CA LEU A 50 11.49 16.37 2.53
C LEU A 50 11.10 17.35 3.64
N GLN A 51 10.85 16.86 4.86
CA GLN A 51 10.61 17.71 6.02
C GLN A 51 11.82 18.58 6.35
N ASN A 52 13.04 18.02 6.29
CA ASN A 52 14.27 18.78 6.54
C ASN A 52 14.54 19.89 5.51
N VAL A 53 14.06 19.77 4.28
CA VAL A 53 14.30 20.75 3.19
C VAL A 53 13.22 21.85 3.13
N GLY A 54 12.19 21.79 3.98
CA GLY A 54 11.16 22.85 4.08
C GLY A 54 9.74 22.37 4.33
N GLY A 55 9.53 21.07 4.58
CA GLY A 55 8.21 20.55 4.97
C GLY A 55 7.84 20.92 6.41
N ILE A 56 6.56 21.26 6.63
CA ILE A 56 6.04 21.51 7.98
C ILE A 56 5.87 20.14 8.66
N SER A 57 6.80 19.78 9.53
CA SER A 57 6.82 18.48 10.21
C SER A 57 5.47 18.14 10.85
N ASN A 58 4.89 19.05 11.64
CA ASN A 58 3.61 18.82 12.34
C ASN A 58 2.40 18.51 11.43
N GLN A 59 2.46 18.83 10.13
CA GLN A 59 1.35 18.57 9.17
C GLN A 59 1.63 17.40 8.23
N THR A 60 2.87 16.90 8.19
CA THR A 60 3.32 15.90 7.21
C THR A 60 3.92 14.66 7.86
N THR A 61 3.94 14.59 9.19
CA THR A 61 4.50 13.45 9.92
C THR A 61 3.70 12.18 9.68
N ILE A 62 4.40 11.18 9.17
CA ILE A 62 3.92 9.81 9.04
C ILE A 62 4.35 8.98 10.24
N PHE A 63 3.75 7.81 10.41
CA PHE A 63 4.01 6.91 11.54
C PHE A 63 5.51 6.63 11.76
N GLY A 64 6.26 6.34 10.68
CA GLY A 64 7.68 6.05 10.78
C GLY A 64 8.52 7.22 11.30
N VAL A 65 8.18 8.46 10.93
CA VAL A 65 8.86 9.67 11.42
C VAL A 65 8.54 9.89 12.90
N TRP A 66 7.26 9.75 13.27
CA TRP A 66 6.84 9.87 14.67
C TRP A 66 7.51 8.83 15.58
N ALA A 67 7.61 7.57 15.13
CA ALA A 67 8.28 6.51 15.88
C ALA A 67 9.78 6.84 16.10
N TYR A 68 10.43 7.42 15.10
CA TYR A 68 11.80 7.89 15.19
C TYR A 68 11.94 9.03 16.21
N ASP A 69 11.04 10.01 16.18
CA ASP A 69 11.06 11.14 17.12
C ASP A 69 10.89 10.67 18.58
N VAL A 70 9.97 9.73 18.84
CA VAL A 70 9.76 9.18 20.20
C VAL A 70 11.00 8.42 20.69
N GLY A 71 11.62 7.62 19.82
CA GLY A 71 12.74 6.76 20.19
C GLY A 71 14.06 7.50 20.30
N PHE A 72 14.46 8.20 19.23
CA PHE A 72 15.79 8.80 19.10
C PHE A 72 15.82 10.26 19.57
N VAL A 73 14.87 11.10 19.14
CA VAL A 73 14.86 12.52 19.53
C VAL A 73 14.46 12.67 21.01
N GLY A 74 13.46 11.92 21.44
CA GLY A 74 13.01 11.87 22.84
C GLY A 74 13.93 11.06 23.77
N ASN A 75 15.00 10.44 23.25
CA ASN A 75 15.89 9.52 23.98
C ASN A 75 15.15 8.37 24.73
N ASN A 76 13.95 8.01 24.28
CA ASN A 76 13.14 6.96 24.89
C ASN A 76 13.04 5.75 23.96
N TYR A 77 14.14 5.00 23.89
CA TYR A 77 14.23 3.82 23.03
C TYR A 77 13.19 2.74 23.36
N GLY A 78 12.79 2.61 24.62
CA GLY A 78 11.74 1.67 25.04
C GLY A 78 10.37 2.03 24.45
N ALA A 79 9.97 3.30 24.57
CA ALA A 79 8.74 3.79 23.96
C ALA A 79 8.80 3.74 22.42
N GLY A 80 9.93 4.13 21.82
CA GLY A 80 10.13 4.04 20.37
C GLY A 80 10.02 2.61 19.82
N ALA A 81 10.59 1.63 20.54
CA ALA A 81 10.47 0.22 20.18
C ALA A 81 9.01 -0.28 20.29
N ALA A 82 8.30 0.09 21.36
CA ALA A 82 6.90 -0.27 21.54
C ALA A 82 6.01 0.31 20.43
N VAL A 83 6.19 1.59 20.09
CA VAL A 83 5.50 2.25 18.97
C VAL A 83 5.80 1.52 17.67
N THR A 84 7.07 1.25 17.36
CA THR A 84 7.46 0.58 16.11
C THR A 84 6.81 -0.81 16.01
N MET A 85 6.74 -1.55 17.11
CA MET A 85 6.08 -2.87 17.16
C MET A 85 4.57 -2.76 16.87
N LEU A 86 3.89 -1.72 17.37
CA LEU A 86 2.48 -1.46 17.02
C LEU A 86 2.30 -1.18 15.53
N GLY A 87 3.24 -0.45 14.93
CA GLY A 87 3.26 -0.19 13.48
C GLY A 87 3.40 -1.48 12.66
N VAL A 88 4.31 -2.36 13.06
CA VAL A 88 4.48 -3.69 12.43
C VAL A 88 3.19 -4.50 12.56
N LEU A 89 2.57 -4.52 13.74
CA LEU A 89 1.31 -5.24 13.96
C LEU A 89 0.18 -4.70 13.09
N LEU A 90 0.04 -3.38 12.97
CA LEU A 90 -0.92 -2.75 12.06
C LEU A 90 -0.66 -3.14 10.61
N LEU A 91 0.60 -3.08 10.17
CA LEU A 91 0.98 -3.47 8.82
C LEU A 91 0.68 -4.94 8.53
N CYS A 92 0.93 -5.84 9.49
CA CYS A 92 0.58 -7.25 9.38
C CYS A 92 -0.94 -7.46 9.27
N ILE A 93 -1.75 -6.71 10.01
CA ILE A 93 -3.22 -6.80 9.92
C ILE A 93 -3.70 -6.36 8.53
N VAL A 94 -3.24 -5.20 8.04
CA VAL A 94 -3.65 -4.65 6.73
C VAL A 94 -3.22 -5.58 5.60
N THR A 95 -1.95 -5.99 5.61
CA THR A 95 -1.38 -6.89 4.61
C THR A 95 -2.05 -8.26 4.66
N GLY A 96 -2.25 -8.81 5.85
CA GLY A 96 -2.92 -10.10 6.04
C GLY A 96 -4.37 -10.08 5.56
N ALA A 97 -5.10 -8.99 5.79
CA ALA A 97 -6.44 -8.80 5.26
C ALA A 97 -6.44 -8.74 3.73
N ALA A 98 -5.51 -7.98 3.13
CA ALA A 98 -5.37 -7.87 1.68
C ALA A 98 -5.03 -9.20 1.01
N VAL A 99 -4.08 -9.96 1.57
CA VAL A 99 -3.73 -11.31 1.11
C VAL A 99 -4.91 -12.26 1.28
N ARG A 100 -5.67 -12.19 2.38
CA ARG A 100 -6.86 -13.02 2.59
C ARG A 100 -7.94 -12.74 1.54
N MET A 101 -8.13 -11.48 1.16
CA MET A 101 -9.06 -11.10 0.09
C MET A 101 -8.60 -11.67 -1.26
N MET A 102 -7.30 -11.59 -1.56
CA MET A 102 -6.71 -12.18 -2.77
C MET A 102 -6.93 -13.69 -2.84
N VAL A 103 -6.62 -14.43 -1.77
CA VAL A 103 -6.79 -15.90 -1.72
C VAL A 103 -8.26 -16.32 -1.87
N ARG A 104 -9.20 -15.50 -1.40
CA ARG A 104 -10.64 -15.75 -1.56
C ARG A 104 -11.15 -15.45 -2.96
N GLY A 105 -10.60 -14.43 -3.64
CA GLY A 105 -10.99 -14.05 -5.00
C GLY A 105 -10.54 -15.05 -6.07
N THR A 106 -9.46 -15.80 -5.84
CA THR A 106 -8.97 -16.84 -6.79
C THR A 106 -9.82 -18.12 -6.80
N ARG A 107 -10.84 -18.25 -5.93
CA ARG A 107 -11.68 -19.47 -5.80
C ARG A 107 -13.01 -19.43 -6.56
N THR A 108 -13.27 -18.39 -7.34
CA THR A 108 -14.45 -18.24 -8.22
C THR A 108 -14.00 -18.14 -9.66
#